data_AF-A0A924AH79-F1
#
_entry.id   AF-A0A924AH79-F1
#
_cell.length_a   1.000
_cell.length_b   1.000
_cell.length_c   1.000
_cell.angle_alpha   90.00
_cell.angle_beta   90.00
_cell.angle_gamma   90.00
#
_symmetry.space_group_name_H-M   'P 1'
#
loop_
_entity.id
_entity.type
_entity.pdbx_description
1 polymer ?
#
loop_
_entity_poly.entity_id
_entity_poly.type
_entity_poly.pdbx_seq_one_letter_code
_entity_poly.pdbx_strand_id
1 'polypeptide(L)'
;NTNKQIFMITDGKPSCVREKNGDYYMNSNGLDEYIVDKCYNQAQQARKLHIPITTFMIANDPYLQRFVDHFTEANQGKAFYTGLKGLGEMIFQDYENNRKKKIK
;
A
#
# COMPACT_ATOMS: atom_id res chain seq x y z
N ASN A 1 0.56 8.23 20.30
CA ASN A 1 -0.32 7.06 20.17
C ASN A 1 0.23 6.16 19.06
N THR A 2 1.09 5.20 19.40
CA THR A 2 2.02 4.44 18.54
C THR A 2 1.41 3.18 17.89
N ASN A 3 0.08 3.15 17.74
CA ASN A 3 -0.64 1.94 17.30
C ASN A 3 -1.30 2.07 15.91
N LYS A 4 -0.89 3.07 15.12
CA LYS A 4 -1.41 3.28 13.77
C LYS A 4 -0.76 2.30 12.81
N GLN A 5 -1.57 1.63 11.99
CA GLN A 5 -1.17 0.70 10.95
C GLN A 5 -2.18 0.81 9.81
N ILE A 6 -1.75 0.54 8.59
CA ILE A 6 -2.62 0.53 7.41
C ILE A 6 -2.56 -0.87 6.80
N PHE A 7 -3.72 -1.47 6.58
CA PHE A 7 -3.87 -2.64 5.74
C PHE A 7 -4.42 -2.14 4.40
N MET A 8 -3.60 -2.19 3.34
CA MET A 8 -3.97 -1.76 2.01
C MET A 8 -4.37 -2.96 1.17
N ILE A 9 -5.57 -2.96 0.60
CA ILE A 9 -6.01 -4.00 -0.33
C ILE A 9 -6.19 -3.31 -1.69
N THR A 10 -5.53 -3.82 -2.72
CA THR A 10 -5.57 -3.20 -4.05
C THR A 10 -5.45 -4.25 -5.16
N ASP A 11 -6.04 -3.99 -6.31
CA ASP A 11 -5.89 -4.75 -7.55
C ASP A 11 -5.06 -3.97 -8.60
N GLY A 12 -4.53 -2.78 -8.26
CA GLY A 12 -3.72 -2.02 -9.20
C GLY A 12 -3.03 -0.77 -8.67
N LYS A 13 -2.75 0.14 -9.59
CA LYS A 13 -1.94 1.35 -9.40
C LYS A 13 -2.82 2.57 -9.11
N PRO A 14 -2.27 3.65 -8.50
CA PRO A 14 -2.96 4.93 -8.43
C PRO A 14 -3.17 5.51 -9.84
N SER A 15 -4.29 6.22 -10.01
CA SER A 15 -4.67 6.91 -11.26
C SER A 15 -5.12 8.35 -11.04
N CYS A 16 -5.05 8.84 -9.80
CA CYS A 16 -5.56 10.15 -9.44
C CYS A 16 -4.78 10.75 -8.27
N VAL A 17 -4.56 12.06 -8.34
CA VAL A 17 -4.06 12.90 -7.24
C VAL A 17 -5.03 14.06 -7.02
N ARG A 18 -5.34 14.34 -5.75
CA ARG A 18 -6.03 15.57 -5.37
C ARG A 18 -5.02 16.68 -5.12
N GLU A 19 -5.12 17.74 -5.89
CA GLU A 19 -4.25 18.90 -5.83
C GLU A 19 -4.58 19.80 -4.63
N LYS A 20 -3.63 20.69 -4.28
CA LYS A 20 -3.78 21.61 -3.15
C LYS A 20 -4.94 22.59 -3.32
N ASN A 21 -5.25 22.97 -4.56
CA ASN A 21 -6.38 23.84 -4.89
C ASN A 21 -7.73 23.10 -4.84
N GLY A 22 -7.72 21.79 -4.59
CA GLY A 22 -8.91 20.95 -4.52
C GLY A 22 -9.25 20.20 -5.81
N ASP A 23 -8.60 20.54 -6.92
CA ASP A 23 -8.80 19.87 -8.20
C ASP A 23 -8.27 18.44 -8.18
N TYR A 24 -8.71 17.64 -9.16
CA TYR A 24 -8.23 16.28 -9.34
C TYR A 24 -7.47 16.16 -10.66
N TYR A 25 -6.20 15.79 -10.58
CA TYR A 25 -5.46 15.30 -11.72
C TYR A 25 -5.72 13.80 -11.86
N MET A 26 -6.11 13.34 -13.05
CA MET A 26 -6.42 11.93 -13.32
C MET A 26 -5.75 11.47 -14.60
N ASN A 27 -5.05 10.34 -14.52
CA ASN A 27 -4.54 9.63 -15.68
C ASN A 27 -4.46 8.13 -15.36
N SER A 28 -5.27 7.35 -16.07
CA SER A 28 -5.32 5.89 -15.91
C SER A 28 -4.33 5.16 -16.82
N ASN A 29 -3.74 5.84 -17.80
CA ASN A 29 -2.83 5.22 -18.78
C ASN A 29 -1.43 5.06 -18.19
N GLY A 30 -0.92 3.83 -18.16
CA GLY A 30 0.43 3.56 -17.69
C GLY A 30 0.69 4.03 -16.24
N LEU A 31 1.96 4.06 -15.84
CA LEU A 31 2.39 4.58 -14.55
C LEU A 31 2.73 6.03 -14.81
N ASP A 32 1.71 6.88 -14.70
CA ASP A 32 1.90 8.32 -14.73
C ASP A 32 2.87 8.68 -13.59
N GLU A 33 4.08 9.13 -13.96
CA GLU A 33 5.17 9.38 -13.02
C GLU A 33 4.75 10.37 -11.93
N TYR A 34 3.98 11.39 -12.28
CA TYR A 34 3.50 12.38 -11.33
C TYR A 34 2.59 11.75 -10.27
N ILE A 35 1.60 10.95 -10.70
CA ILE A 35 0.68 10.27 -9.78
C ILE A 35 1.42 9.27 -8.88
N VAL A 36 2.31 8.49 -9.49
CA VAL A 36 3.06 7.43 -8.82
C VAL A 36 4.04 8.00 -7.79
N ASP A 37 4.79 9.04 -8.15
CA ASP A 37 5.72 9.71 -7.23
C ASP A 37 4.99 10.34 -6.04
N LYS A 38 3.82 10.92 -6.26
CA LYS A 38 2.99 11.42 -5.15
C LYS A 38 2.60 10.28 -4.20
N CYS A 39 2.22 9.13 -4.74
CA CYS A 39 1.88 7.95 -3.94
C CYS A 39 3.09 7.44 -3.13
N TYR A 40 4.26 7.32 -3.75
CA TYR A 40 5.50 6.92 -3.06
C TYR A 40 5.90 7.90 -1.97
N ASN A 41 5.77 9.21 -2.21
CA ASN A 41 6.02 10.23 -1.19
C ASN A 41 5.10 10.09 0.03
N GLN A 42 3.83 9.72 -0.18
CA GLN A 42 2.91 9.41 0.92
C GLN A 42 3.33 8.15 1.69
N ALA A 43 3.82 7.11 1.00
CA ALA A 43 4.34 5.89 1.62
C ALA A 43 5.55 6.20 2.54
N GLN A 44 6.48 7.03 2.06
CA GLN A 44 7.62 7.51 2.84
C GLN A 44 7.19 8.39 4.02
N GLN A 45 6.15 9.22 3.85
CA GLN A 45 5.60 10.03 4.94
C GLN A 45 4.98 9.14 6.03
N ALA A 46 4.20 8.12 5.65
CA ALA A 46 3.65 7.14 6.58
C ALA A 46 4.77 6.44 7.37
N ARG A 47 5.87 6.06 6.69
CA ARG A 47 7.06 5.50 7.34
C ARG A 47 7.66 6.45 8.38
N LYS A 48 7.86 7.73 8.04
CA LYS A 48 8.37 8.76 8.99
C LYS A 48 7.46 8.93 10.21
N LEU A 49 6.16 8.69 10.05
CA LEU A 49 5.17 8.71 11.13
C LEU A 49 5.06 7.38 11.89
N HIS A 50 5.93 6.41 11.58
CA HIS A 50 5.90 5.05 12.14
C HIS A 50 4.57 4.31 11.91
N ILE A 51 3.98 4.52 10.73
CA ILE A 51 2.75 3.84 10.29
C ILE A 51 3.14 2.79 9.24
N PRO A 52 3.31 1.52 9.64
CA PRO A 52 3.57 0.45 8.68
C PRO A 52 2.34 0.21 7.80
N ILE A 53 2.59 -0.09 6.53
CA ILE A 53 1.60 -0.47 5.55
C ILE A 53 1.82 -1.94 5.18
N THR A 54 0.80 -2.77 5.40
CA THR A 54 0.73 -4.13 4.86
C THR A 54 -0.16 -4.11 3.63
N THR A 55 0.41 -4.35 2.45
CA THR A 55 -0.29 -4.36 1.17
C THR A 55 -0.69 -5.78 0.77
N PHE A 56 -1.94 -5.97 0.41
CA PHE A 56 -2.48 -7.19 -0.18
C PHE A 56 -2.90 -6.87 -1.60
N MET A 57 -2.10 -7.35 -2.56
CA MET A 57 -2.36 -7.15 -3.97
C MET A 57 -3.12 -8.34 -4.55
N ILE A 58 -4.29 -8.07 -5.13
CA ILE A 58 -5.19 -9.05 -5.75
C ILE A 58 -5.04 -9.05 -7.27
N ALA A 59 -3.80 -9.04 -7.76
CA ALA A 59 -3.51 -9.11 -9.18
C ALA A 59 -2.14 -9.78 -9.43
N ASN A 60 -2.06 -10.51 -10.54
CA ASN A 60 -0.84 -11.21 -10.98
C ASN A 60 -0.11 -10.46 -12.11
N ASP A 61 -0.51 -9.23 -12.39
CA ASP A 61 0.10 -8.43 -13.43
C ASP A 61 1.50 -7.95 -12.99
N PRO A 62 2.59 -8.34 -13.68
CA PRO A 62 3.96 -8.01 -13.26
C PRO A 62 4.24 -6.51 -13.21
N TYR A 63 3.51 -5.72 -14.00
CA TYR A 63 3.68 -4.29 -14.06
C TYR A 63 3.09 -3.61 -12.81
N LEU A 64 1.93 -4.05 -12.37
CA LEU A 64 1.32 -3.59 -11.12
C LEU A 64 2.11 -4.07 -9.89
N GLN A 65 2.71 -5.27 -9.95
CA GLN A 65 3.55 -5.79 -8.87
C GLN A 65 4.80 -4.92 -8.65
N ARG A 66 5.47 -4.48 -9.72
CA ARG A 66 6.61 -3.55 -9.62
C ARG A 66 6.24 -2.25 -8.90
N PHE A 67 5.06 -1.71 -9.18
CA PHE A 67 4.58 -0.53 -8.47
C PHE A 67 4.45 -0.81 -6.96
N VAL A 68 3.83 -1.94 -6.60
CA VAL A 68 3.62 -2.34 -5.20
C VAL A 68 4.94 -2.66 -4.49
N ASP A 69 5.91 -3.26 -5.17
CA ASP A 69 7.25 -3.52 -4.62
C ASP A 69 7.91 -2.20 -4.22
N HIS A 70 8.00 -1.22 -5.13
CA HIS A 70 8.57 0.10 -4.83
C HIS A 70 7.79 0.85 -3.76
N PHE A 71 6.46 0.76 -3.77
CA PHE A 71 5.62 1.35 -2.72
C PHE A 71 5.95 0.75 -1.34
N THR A 72 6.13 -0.57 -1.30
CA THR A 72 6.43 -1.32 -0.08
C THR A 72 7.83 -1.01 0.43
N GLU A 73 8.82 -0.90 -0.47
CA GLU A 73 10.17 -0.46 -0.16
C GLU A 73 10.18 0.97 0.43
N ALA A 74 9.42 1.89 -0.19
CA ALA A 74 9.30 3.27 0.26
C ALA A 74 8.73 3.38 1.68
N ASN A 75 7.75 2.52 2.02
CA ASN A 75 7.19 2.46 3.37
C ASN A 75 8.03 1.62 4.35
N GLN A 76 8.85 0.68 3.87
CA GLN A 76 9.41 -0.45 4.63
C GLN A 76 8.31 -1.34 5.26
N GLY A 77 7.25 -1.56 4.48
CA GLY A 77 6.09 -2.35 4.86
C GLY A 77 6.23 -3.84 4.50
N LYS A 78 5.10 -4.49 4.29
CA LYS A 78 5.02 -5.84 3.72
C LYS A 78 4.09 -5.83 2.52
N ALA A 79 4.37 -6.68 1.53
CA ALA A 79 3.46 -6.96 0.42
C ALA A 79 3.15 -8.46 0.36
N PHE A 80 1.89 -8.76 0.12
CA PHE A 80 1.40 -10.11 -0.16
C PHE A 80 0.68 -10.10 -1.51
N TYR A 81 1.13 -10.97 -2.42
CA TYR A 81 0.53 -11.17 -3.72
C TYR A 81 -0.34 -12.42 -3.66
N THR A 82 -1.66 -12.26 -3.76
CA THR A 82 -2.61 -13.35 -3.52
C THR A 82 -3.77 -13.30 -4.50
N GLY A 83 -4.41 -14.44 -4.72
CA GLY A 83 -5.75 -14.48 -5.32
C GLY A 83 -6.82 -14.06 -4.31
N LEU A 84 -8.07 -13.95 -4.79
CA LEU A 84 -9.24 -13.66 -3.93
C LEU A 84 -9.47 -14.74 -2.86
N LYS A 85 -9.10 -15.99 -3.14
CA LYS A 85 -9.25 -17.11 -2.21
C LYS A 85 -8.18 -17.04 -1.12
N GLY A 86 -8.60 -16.98 0.15
CA GLY A 86 -7.69 -16.97 1.31
C GLY A 86 -7.19 -15.58 1.73
N LEU A 87 -7.60 -14.50 1.05
CA LEU A 87 -7.22 -13.14 1.41
C LEU A 87 -7.65 -12.78 2.84
N GLY A 88 -8.88 -13.11 3.22
CA GLY A 88 -9.41 -12.82 4.56
C GLY A 88 -8.58 -13.52 5.65
N GLU A 89 -8.32 -14.81 5.49
CA GLU A 89 -7.48 -15.59 6.42
C GLU A 89 -6.09 -14.98 6.58
N MET A 90 -5.47 -14.56 5.48
CA MET A 90 -4.16 -13.90 5.48
C MET A 90 -4.17 -12.56 6.23
N ILE A 91 -5.21 -11.73 6.02
CA ILE A 91 -5.38 -10.46 6.75
C ILE A 91 -5.55 -10.72 8.25
N PHE A 92 -6.41 -11.67 8.64
CA PHE A 92 -6.62 -12.02 10.04
C PHE A 92 -5.33 -12.53 10.70
N GLN A 93 -4.58 -13.38 10.00
CA GLN A 93 -3.33 -13.92 10.50
C GLN A 93 -2.25 -12.84 10.68
N ASP A 94 -2.10 -11.91 9.73
CA ASP A 94 -1.15 -10.78 9.89
C ASP A 94 -1.58 -9.87 11.06
N TYR A 95 -2.87 -9.57 11.18
CA TYR A 95 -3.41 -8.79 12.29
C TYR A 95 -3.13 -9.45 13.65
N GLU A 96 -3.39 -10.74 13.80
CA GLU A 96 -3.10 -11.48 15.03
C GLU A 96 -1.61 -11.51 15.35
N ASN A 97 -0.76 -11.79 14.35
CA ASN A 97 0.68 -11.86 14.53
C ASN A 97 1.27 -10.51 14.97
N ASN A 98 0.81 -9.41 14.38
CA ASN A 98 1.22 -8.06 14.76
C ASN A 98 0.74 -7.71 16.18
N ARG A 99 -0.44 -8.19 16.61
CA ARG A 99 -0.93 -8.01 17.98
C ARG A 99 -0.14 -8.83 18.99
N LYS A 100 0.15 -10.10 18.71
CA LYS A 100 0.93 -11.00 19.58
C LYS A 100 2.36 -10.47 19.82
N LYS A 101 3.03 -9.93 18.80
CA LYS A 101 4.36 -9.30 18.94
C LYS A 101 4.40 -8.12 19.90
N LYS A 102 3.28 -7.45 20.15
CA LYS A 102 3.20 -6.29 21.08
C LYS A 102 2.91 -6.66 22.53
N ILE A 103 2.48 -7.91 22.79
CA ILE A 103 2.15 -8.38 24.14
C ILE A 103 3.38 -9.01 24.82
N LYS A 104 4.43 -9.34 24.05
CA LYS A 104 5.76 -9.69 24.56
C LYS A 104 6.60 -8.45 24.76
#